data_AF-A0AAD9F408-F1
#
_entry.id   AF-A0AAD9F408-F1
#
_cell.length_a   1.000
_cell.length_b   1.000
_cell.length_c   1.000
_cell.angle_alpha   90.00
_cell.angle_beta   90.00
_cell.angle_gamma   90.00
#
_symmetry.space_group_name_H-M   'P 1'
#
loop_
_entity.id
_entity.type
_entity.pdbx_description
1 polymer ?
#
loop_
_entity_poly.entity_id
_entity_poly.type
_entity_poly.pdbx_seq_one_letter_code
_entity_poly.pdbx_strand_id
1 'polypeptide(L)'
;MMVGSLQMHIHEDKTVELQSEAQQCPLDASTQMTGIGCYVSCMDDKLVAPGNYITADQYHEERLRAVVVLQTFARRWLALQEVQRLRRDRDRRLRREDFNLLYHALEKWRSEEEQQINSSLRGAERKAALCFLLETETQLIAAIGHHRIAVQNNNYDKVVRNLLDKSAAPHQWRAADGRLIEMDSEHTEHECQLTRDIVDLSDREADLMTRQVKVASLQGLRKRISTLFLQFIKTPAFNPEVAKHLKVPQNPSQLKNDMFQCRGCQRYLQSSDFSPTAGRV
;
A
#
# COMPACT_ATOMS: atom_id res chain seq x y z
N MET A 1 -35.98 -1.11 47.10
CA MET A 1 -35.15 -1.94 46.21
C MET A 1 -33.94 -1.10 45.83
N MET A 2 -32.73 -1.51 46.21
CA MET A 2 -31.49 -0.77 45.93
C MET A 2 -31.13 -0.92 44.44
N VAL A 3 -31.03 0.20 43.72
CA VAL A 3 -30.51 0.23 42.35
C VAL A 3 -28.99 0.33 42.47
N GLY A 4 -28.29 -0.79 42.27
CA GLY A 4 -26.83 -0.81 42.26
C GLY A 4 -26.29 -0.17 40.99
N SER A 5 -25.50 0.89 41.13
CA SER A 5 -24.75 1.50 40.03
C SER A 5 -23.63 0.56 39.58
N LEU A 6 -23.75 0.01 38.37
CA LEU A 6 -22.66 -0.70 37.70
C LEU A 6 -21.69 0.32 37.08
N GLN A 7 -20.56 0.55 37.74
CA GLN A 7 -19.48 1.39 37.24
C GLN A 7 -18.70 0.63 36.16
N MET A 8 -18.87 1.02 34.89
CA MET A 8 -18.09 0.49 33.77
C MET A 8 -16.64 0.97 33.87
N HIS A 9 -15.70 0.05 34.10
CA HIS A 9 -14.26 0.34 34.11
C HIS A 9 -13.68 0.01 32.74
N ILE A 10 -13.18 1.02 32.04
CA ILE A 10 -12.46 0.87 30.78
C ILE A 10 -11.00 0.59 31.12
N HIS A 11 -10.47 -0.54 30.68
CA HIS A 11 -9.03 -0.83 30.77
C HIS A 11 -8.33 -0.16 29.58
N GLU A 12 -7.37 0.72 29.87
CA GLU A 12 -6.48 1.30 28.86
C GLU A 12 -5.20 0.47 28.77
N ASP A 13 -5.09 -0.33 27.71
CA ASP A 13 -3.85 -1.06 27.41
C ASP A 13 -2.96 -0.20 26.51
N LYS A 14 -1.72 0.04 26.95
CA LYS A 14 -0.70 0.71 26.14
C LYS A 14 0.13 -0.33 25.41
N THR A 15 0.08 -0.32 24.08
CA THR A 15 0.96 -1.17 23.25
C THR A 15 2.39 -0.64 23.32
N VAL A 16 3.29 -1.41 23.91
CA VAL A 16 4.73 -1.07 24.03
C VAL A 16 5.54 -2.15 23.31
N GLU A 17 6.50 -1.73 22.49
CA GLU A 17 7.49 -2.65 21.92
C GLU A 17 8.45 -3.08 23.02
N LEU A 18 8.34 -4.34 23.45
CA LEU A 18 9.25 -4.94 24.43
C LEU A 18 10.47 -5.49 23.70
N GLN A 19 11.65 -4.99 24.05
CA GLN A 19 12.93 -5.53 23.60
C GLN A 19 13.59 -6.28 24.76
N SER A 20 14.07 -7.49 24.49
CA SER A 20 14.83 -8.27 25.46
C SER A 20 16.32 -7.94 25.33
N GLU A 21 16.95 -7.51 26.42
CA GLU A 21 18.39 -7.36 26.51
C GLU A 21 18.97 -8.49 27.36
N ALA A 22 20.05 -9.11 26.89
CA ALA A 22 20.74 -10.17 27.61
C ALA A 22 21.83 -9.55 28.51
N GLN A 23 21.90 -10.00 29.77
CA GLN A 23 22.96 -9.65 30.70
C GLN A 23 23.81 -10.88 31.02
N GLN A 24 25.14 -10.76 30.93
CA GLN A 24 26.07 -11.84 31.24
C GLN A 24 26.71 -11.63 32.62
N CYS A 25 26.89 -12.71 33.36
CA CYS A 25 27.68 -12.73 34.60
C CYS A 25 29.12 -13.21 34.31
N PRO A 26 30.14 -12.72 35.04
CA PRO A 26 31.48 -13.26 34.97
C PRO A 26 31.48 -14.77 35.26
N LEU A 27 32.23 -15.52 34.45
CA LEU A 27 32.41 -16.96 34.60
C LEU A 27 33.88 -17.19 34.98
N ASP A 28 34.10 -17.65 36.21
CA ASP A 28 35.45 -17.92 36.71
C ASP A 28 35.86 -19.35 36.38
N ALA A 29 37.07 -19.49 35.84
CA ALA A 29 37.70 -20.78 35.58
C ALA A 29 39.10 -20.78 36.20
N SER A 30 39.46 -21.86 36.89
CA SER A 30 40.79 -22.05 37.48
C SER A 30 41.47 -23.28 36.90
N THR A 31 42.80 -23.25 36.84
CA THR A 31 43.63 -24.36 36.36
C THR A 31 44.73 -24.62 37.36
N GLN A 32 44.88 -25.88 37.78
CA GLN A 32 45.92 -26.30 38.71
C GLN A 32 46.92 -27.20 37.99
N MET A 33 48.20 -26.82 38.03
CA MET A 33 49.28 -27.59 37.40
C MET A 33 49.64 -28.81 38.24
N THR A 34 49.90 -29.94 37.59
CA THR A 34 50.45 -31.13 38.24
C THR A 34 51.87 -30.86 38.71
N GLY A 35 52.19 -31.24 39.95
CA GLY A 35 53.52 -31.06 40.53
C GLY A 35 53.82 -32.09 41.62
N ILE A 36 55.09 -32.24 42.00
CA ILE A 36 55.50 -33.19 43.04
C ILE A 36 54.85 -32.77 44.37
N GLY A 37 54.04 -33.66 44.95
CA GLY A 37 53.28 -33.41 46.19
C GLY A 37 51.90 -32.78 46.00
N CYS A 38 51.43 -32.59 44.76
CA CYS A 38 50.14 -31.99 44.43
C CYS A 38 49.32 -32.93 43.54
N TYR A 39 48.21 -33.47 44.08
CA TYR A 39 47.32 -34.34 43.32
C TYR A 39 46.26 -33.52 42.57
N VAL A 40 46.19 -33.72 41.24
CA VAL A 40 45.16 -33.15 40.36
C VAL A 40 44.54 -34.33 39.59
N SER A 41 43.21 -34.47 39.68
CA SER A 41 42.49 -35.57 39.02
C SER A 41 42.30 -35.28 37.53
N CYS A 42 42.66 -36.23 36.68
CA CYS A 42 42.50 -36.15 35.22
C CYS A 42 41.35 -37.04 34.69
N MET A 43 40.49 -37.56 35.58
CA MET A 43 39.45 -38.53 35.21
C MET A 43 38.37 -37.95 34.28
N ASP A 44 38.07 -36.66 34.41
CA ASP A 44 37.07 -35.95 33.60
C ASP A 44 37.71 -35.11 32.47
N ASP A 45 39.03 -35.18 32.31
CA ASP A 45 39.75 -34.41 31.31
C ASP A 45 39.51 -34.95 29.90
N LYS A 46 39.38 -34.04 28.94
CA LYS A 46 39.23 -34.37 27.53
C LYS A 46 40.52 -34.13 26.76
N LEU A 47 41.08 -35.18 26.17
CA LEU A 47 42.19 -35.05 25.23
C LEU A 47 41.65 -34.61 23.86
N VAL A 48 42.19 -33.52 23.32
CA VAL A 48 41.79 -32.95 22.03
C VAL A 48 43.02 -32.85 21.13
N ALA A 49 42.92 -33.38 19.91
CA ALA A 49 43.96 -33.20 18.90
C ALA A 49 43.89 -31.78 18.31
N PRO A 50 45.03 -31.10 18.11
CA PRO A 50 45.03 -29.77 17.49
C PRO A 50 44.51 -29.85 16.06
N GLY A 51 43.51 -29.03 15.76
CA GLY A 51 43.06 -28.79 14.39
C GLY A 51 43.94 -27.77 13.67
N ASN A 52 43.56 -27.43 12.44
CA ASN A 52 44.21 -26.35 11.71
C ASN A 52 43.93 -25.01 12.41
N TYR A 53 45.00 -24.34 12.88
CA TYR A 53 44.89 -23.00 13.43
C TYR A 53 44.80 -21.98 12.29
N ILE A 54 43.85 -21.05 12.39
CA ILE A 54 43.69 -19.93 11.47
C ILE A 54 44.46 -18.74 12.05
N THR A 55 45.37 -18.15 11.28
CA THR A 55 46.07 -16.94 11.75
C THR A 55 45.11 -15.75 11.77
N ALA A 56 45.40 -14.75 12.61
CA ALA A 56 44.57 -13.55 12.68
C ALA A 56 44.38 -12.89 11.31
N ASP A 57 45.45 -12.81 10.51
CA ASP A 57 45.42 -12.23 9.17
C ASP A 57 44.51 -13.02 8.21
N GLN A 58 44.57 -14.36 8.23
CA GLN A 58 43.69 -15.22 7.42
C GLN A 58 42.21 -15.01 7.80
N TYR A 59 41.91 -14.93 9.10
CA TYR A 59 40.56 -14.67 9.57
C TYR A 59 40.05 -13.29 9.14
N HIS A 60 40.90 -12.26 9.24
CA HIS A 60 40.55 -10.91 8.79
C HIS A 60 40.35 -10.83 7.27
N GLU A 61 41.16 -11.54 6.49
CA GLU A 61 41.04 -11.59 5.04
C GLU A 61 39.73 -12.28 4.60
N GLU A 62 39.38 -13.41 5.21
CA GLU A 62 38.11 -14.10 4.93
C GLU A 62 36.91 -13.23 5.29
N ARG A 63 36.94 -12.55 6.44
CA ARG A 63 35.90 -11.60 6.83
C ARG A 63 35.80 -10.44 5.85
N LEU A 64 36.92 -9.88 5.40
CA LEU A 64 36.93 -8.79 4.44
C LEU A 64 36.30 -9.21 3.11
N ARG A 65 36.64 -10.40 2.60
CA ARG A 65 36.02 -10.95 1.38
C ARG A 65 34.50 -11.09 1.55
N ALA A 66 34.04 -11.64 2.67
CA ALA A 66 32.61 -11.77 2.96
C ALA A 66 31.91 -10.40 3.04
N VAL A 67 32.52 -9.41 3.70
CA VAL A 67 31.99 -8.05 3.80
C VAL A 67 31.89 -7.39 2.43
N VAL A 68 32.92 -7.53 1.57
CA VAL A 68 32.88 -6.99 0.21
C VAL A 68 31.70 -7.57 -0.57
N VAL A 69 31.49 -8.89 -0.50
CA VAL A 69 30.33 -9.56 -1.13
C VAL A 69 29.03 -8.97 -0.62
N LEU A 70 28.82 -8.90 0.70
CA LEU A 70 27.61 -8.31 1.30
C LEU A 70 27.38 -6.87 0.85
N GLN A 71 28.44 -6.06 0.80
CA GLN A 71 28.36 -4.67 0.33
C GLN A 71 27.97 -4.60 -1.14
N THR A 72 28.42 -5.51 -2.02
CA THR A 72 27.99 -5.51 -3.42
C THR A 72 26.48 -5.76 -3.56
N PHE A 73 25.93 -6.70 -2.77
CA PHE A 73 24.50 -6.96 -2.73
C PHE A 73 23.72 -5.76 -2.19
N ALA A 74 24.21 -5.14 -1.11
CA ALA A 74 23.60 -3.94 -0.54
C ALA A 74 23.56 -2.77 -1.54
N ARG A 75 24.68 -2.51 -2.24
CA ARG A 75 24.75 -1.48 -3.28
C ARG A 75 23.76 -1.75 -4.43
N ARG A 76 23.68 -3.01 -4.89
CA ARG A 76 22.71 -3.42 -5.92
C ARG A 76 21.27 -3.25 -5.45
N TRP A 77 20.96 -3.64 -4.22
CA TRP A 77 19.62 -3.53 -3.64
C TRP A 77 19.18 -2.07 -3.53
N LEU A 78 20.04 -1.18 -3.00
CA LEU A 78 19.77 0.26 -2.93
C LEU A 78 19.55 0.87 -4.33
N ALA A 79 20.37 0.51 -5.31
CA ALA A 79 20.19 0.97 -6.69
C ALA A 79 18.85 0.50 -7.30
N LEU A 80 18.46 -0.76 -7.07
CA LEU A 80 17.17 -1.28 -7.52
C LEU A 80 15.99 -0.56 -6.86
N GLN A 81 16.08 -0.28 -5.55
CA GLN A 81 15.06 0.46 -4.82
C GLN A 81 14.87 1.87 -5.40
N GLU A 82 15.97 2.57 -5.70
CA GLU A 82 15.92 3.91 -6.29
C GLU A 82 15.38 3.89 -7.74
N VAL A 83 15.80 2.93 -8.56
CA VAL A 83 15.25 2.76 -9.92
C VAL A 83 13.74 2.49 -9.88
N GLN A 84 13.28 1.67 -8.93
CA GLN A 84 11.84 1.43 -8.76
C GLN A 84 11.10 2.70 -8.34
N ARG A 85 11.67 3.50 -7.43
CA ARG A 85 11.12 4.80 -7.03
C ARG A 85 10.99 5.73 -8.24
N LEU A 86 12.06 5.88 -9.03
CA LEU A 86 12.10 6.70 -10.24
C LEU A 86 11.10 6.22 -11.31
N ARG A 87 10.95 4.91 -11.52
CA ARG A 87 9.95 4.34 -12.44
C ARG A 87 8.53 4.69 -12.00
N ARG A 88 8.21 4.51 -10.71
CA ARG A 88 6.89 4.85 -10.15
C ARG A 88 6.58 6.35 -10.32
N ASP A 89 7.57 7.21 -10.11
CA ASP A 89 7.42 8.66 -10.30
C ASP A 89 7.26 9.04 -11.77
N ARG A 90 8.01 8.41 -12.68
CA ARG A 90 7.85 8.57 -14.13
C ARG A 90 6.44 8.17 -14.57
N ASP A 91 5.97 7.00 -14.16
CA ASP A 91 4.64 6.50 -14.51
C ASP A 91 3.52 7.37 -13.92
N ARG A 92 3.73 7.99 -12.76
CA ARG A 92 2.80 8.96 -12.16
C ARG A 92 2.74 10.25 -12.96
N ARG A 93 3.90 10.77 -13.39
CA ARG A 93 4.01 11.98 -14.20
C ARG A 93 3.39 11.79 -15.59
N LEU A 94 3.78 10.72 -16.30
CA LEU A 94 3.19 10.30 -17.57
C LEU A 94 1.65 10.30 -17.49
N ARG A 95 1.04 9.64 -16.52
CA ARG A 95 -0.45 9.56 -16.43
C ARG A 95 -1.20 10.90 -16.33
N ARG A 96 -0.62 11.95 -15.75
CA ARG A 96 -1.28 13.27 -15.57
C ARG A 96 -0.82 14.26 -16.64
N GLU A 97 0.46 14.24 -16.97
CA GLU A 97 1.07 15.11 -17.99
C GLU A 97 0.63 14.68 -19.39
N ASP A 98 0.36 13.40 -19.65
CA ASP A 98 -0.08 12.90 -20.96
C ASP A 98 -1.40 13.54 -21.42
N PHE A 99 -2.42 13.61 -20.56
CA PHE A 99 -3.70 14.22 -20.95
C PHE A 99 -3.59 15.73 -21.11
N ASN A 100 -2.84 16.41 -20.23
CA ASN A 100 -2.60 17.84 -20.37
C ASN A 100 -1.82 18.16 -21.65
N LEU A 101 -0.83 17.33 -21.99
CA LEU A 101 -0.06 17.43 -23.23
C LEU A 101 -0.97 17.21 -24.46
N LEU A 102 -1.88 16.25 -24.42
CA LEU A 102 -2.86 16.02 -25.48
C LEU A 102 -3.79 17.23 -25.66
N TYR A 103 -4.30 17.83 -24.58
CA TYR A 103 -5.10 19.04 -24.66
C TYR A 103 -4.29 20.24 -25.20
N HIS A 104 -3.03 20.39 -24.78
CA HIS A 104 -2.16 21.45 -25.30
C HIS A 104 -1.82 21.26 -26.79
N ALA A 105 -1.57 20.02 -27.23
CA ALA A 105 -1.32 19.71 -28.63
C ALA A 105 -2.58 19.98 -29.50
N LEU A 106 -3.76 19.62 -28.99
CA LEU A 106 -5.03 19.89 -29.64
C LEU A 106 -5.29 21.40 -29.76
N GLU A 107 -5.08 22.15 -28.68
CA GLU A 107 -5.19 23.62 -28.64
C GLU A 107 -4.29 24.27 -29.69
N LYS A 108 -3.02 23.82 -29.74
CA LYS A 108 -2.03 24.31 -30.70
C LYS A 108 -2.46 24.04 -32.14
N TRP A 109 -2.83 22.80 -32.45
CA TRP A 109 -3.32 22.42 -33.77
C TRP A 109 -4.55 23.24 -34.19
N ARG A 110 -5.53 23.39 -33.29
CA ARG A 110 -6.75 24.16 -33.58
C ARG A 110 -6.43 25.62 -33.86
N SER A 111 -5.51 26.24 -33.10
CA SER A 111 -5.06 27.62 -33.36
C SER A 111 -4.35 27.78 -34.70
N GLU A 112 -3.50 26.83 -35.08
CA GLU A 112 -2.77 26.85 -36.35
C GLU A 112 -3.73 26.68 -37.54
N GLU A 113 -4.67 25.74 -37.47
CA GLU A 113 -5.67 25.52 -38.52
C GLU A 113 -6.68 26.66 -38.64
N GLU A 114 -7.13 27.23 -37.52
CA GLU A 114 -8.01 28.38 -37.55
C GLU A 114 -7.32 29.58 -38.23
N GLN A 115 -6.03 29.81 -37.95
CA GLN A 115 -5.24 30.84 -38.60
C GLN A 115 -5.08 30.58 -40.11
N GLN A 116 -4.86 29.32 -40.50
CA GLN A 116 -4.77 28.91 -41.89
C GLN A 116 -6.10 29.12 -42.64
N ILE A 117 -7.23 28.72 -42.07
CA ILE A 117 -8.58 28.92 -42.65
C ILE A 117 -8.91 30.41 -42.79
N ASN A 118 -8.59 31.20 -41.77
CA ASN A 118 -8.85 32.64 -41.78
C ASN A 118 -8.01 33.41 -42.81
N SER A 119 -6.80 32.93 -43.12
CA SER A 119 -5.94 33.54 -44.14
C SER A 119 -6.28 33.12 -45.57
N SER A 120 -6.78 31.88 -45.76
CA SER A 120 -6.98 31.27 -47.08
C SER A 120 -8.41 31.41 -47.64
N LEU A 121 -9.44 31.34 -46.79
CA LEU A 121 -10.85 31.25 -47.22
C LEU A 121 -11.66 32.47 -46.79
N ARG A 122 -12.74 32.77 -47.53
CA ARG A 122 -13.67 33.86 -47.20
C ARG A 122 -15.14 33.45 -47.34
N GLY A 123 -16.03 34.29 -46.82
CA GLY A 123 -17.47 34.12 -47.00
C GLY A 123 -18.02 32.78 -46.47
N ALA A 124 -18.79 32.09 -47.30
CA ALA A 124 -19.45 30.84 -46.95
C ALA A 124 -18.46 29.66 -46.81
N GLU A 125 -17.44 29.60 -47.66
CA GLU A 125 -16.41 28.54 -47.63
C GLU A 125 -15.63 28.55 -46.32
N ARG A 126 -15.25 29.74 -45.83
CA ARG A 126 -14.60 29.89 -44.52
C ARG A 126 -15.49 29.37 -43.38
N LYS A 127 -16.78 29.68 -43.42
CA LYS A 127 -17.73 29.22 -42.39
C LYS A 127 -17.86 27.71 -42.39
N ALA A 128 -17.96 27.09 -43.57
CA ALA A 128 -18.02 25.63 -43.71
C ALA A 128 -16.74 24.97 -43.16
N ALA A 129 -15.56 25.51 -43.48
CA ALA A 129 -14.28 25.00 -42.97
C ALA A 129 -14.15 25.12 -41.45
N LEU A 130 -14.58 26.24 -40.85
CA LEU A 130 -14.59 26.41 -39.39
C LEU A 130 -15.58 25.46 -38.69
N CYS A 131 -16.75 25.22 -39.29
CA CYS A 131 -17.70 24.23 -38.76
C CYS A 131 -17.08 22.83 -38.76
N PHE A 132 -16.41 22.44 -39.84
CA PHE A 132 -15.69 21.17 -39.90
C PHE A 132 -14.58 21.08 -38.84
N LEU A 133 -13.77 22.15 -38.69
CA LEU A 133 -12.74 22.24 -37.65
C LEU A 133 -13.30 21.99 -36.25
N LEU A 134 -14.43 22.64 -35.92
CA LEU A 134 -15.12 22.47 -34.63
C LEU A 134 -15.66 21.06 -34.44
N GLU A 135 -16.21 20.43 -35.49
CA GLU A 135 -16.65 19.03 -35.43
C GLU A 135 -15.49 18.10 -35.12
N THR A 136 -14.35 18.27 -35.81
CA THR A 136 -13.13 17.49 -35.52
C THR A 136 -12.57 17.74 -34.12
N GLU A 137 -12.51 18.99 -33.65
CA GLU A 137 -12.09 19.33 -32.28
C GLU A 137 -12.98 18.62 -31.26
N THR A 138 -14.30 18.67 -31.45
CA THR A 138 -15.28 18.03 -30.57
C THR A 138 -15.06 16.51 -30.50
N GLN A 139 -14.83 15.87 -31.65
CA GLN A 139 -14.54 14.43 -31.72
C GLN A 139 -13.25 14.06 -30.97
N LEU A 140 -12.19 14.86 -31.12
CA LEU A 140 -10.92 14.65 -30.44
C LEU A 140 -11.05 14.87 -28.92
N ILE A 141 -11.78 15.90 -28.48
CA ILE A 141 -12.08 16.11 -27.05
C ILE A 141 -12.85 14.92 -26.47
N ALA A 142 -13.86 14.41 -27.19
CA ALA A 142 -14.62 13.25 -26.77
C ALA A 142 -13.73 12.00 -26.66
N ALA A 143 -12.85 11.77 -27.64
CA ALA A 143 -11.90 10.66 -27.62
C ALA A 143 -10.93 10.74 -26.43
N ILE A 144 -10.36 11.93 -26.16
CA ILE A 144 -9.51 12.17 -24.99
C ILE A 144 -10.30 11.89 -23.70
N GLY A 145 -11.55 12.34 -23.62
CA GLY A 145 -12.46 12.09 -22.50
C GLY A 145 -12.72 10.60 -22.27
N HIS A 146 -13.02 9.84 -23.32
CA HIS A 146 -13.23 8.39 -23.24
C HIS A 146 -11.99 7.66 -22.74
N HIS A 147 -10.81 8.02 -23.26
CA HIS A 147 -9.55 7.46 -22.77
C HIS A 147 -9.29 7.78 -21.30
N ARG A 148 -9.60 9.01 -20.87
CA ARG A 148 -9.47 9.39 -19.45
C ARG A 148 -10.36 8.55 -18.55
N ILE A 149 -11.62 8.34 -18.94
CA ILE A 149 -12.57 7.48 -18.21
C ILE A 149 -12.06 6.03 -18.18
N ALA A 150 -11.59 5.50 -19.30
CA ALA A 150 -11.05 4.14 -19.38
C ALA A 150 -9.83 3.93 -18.47
N VAL A 151 -8.89 4.89 -18.48
CA VAL A 151 -7.72 4.87 -17.58
C VAL A 151 -8.14 4.97 -16.12
N GLN A 152 -9.12 5.80 -15.79
CA GLN A 152 -9.64 5.93 -14.43
C GLN A 152 -10.33 4.65 -13.95
N ASN A 153 -11.13 4.00 -14.80
CA ASN A 153 -11.77 2.71 -14.50
C ASN A 153 -10.72 1.61 -14.28
N ASN A 154 -9.72 1.50 -15.17
CA ASN A 154 -8.63 0.53 -15.01
C ASN A 154 -7.83 0.77 -13.71
N ASN A 155 -7.63 2.03 -13.33
CA ASN A 155 -6.97 2.37 -12.07
C ASN A 155 -7.85 2.00 -10.87
N TYR A 156 -9.17 2.23 -10.95
CA TYR A 156 -10.10 1.81 -9.91
C TYR A 156 -10.06 0.29 -9.72
N ASP A 157 -10.10 -0.50 -10.79
CA ASP A 157 -10.03 -1.96 -10.73
C ASP A 157 -8.71 -2.45 -10.13
N LYS A 158 -7.59 -1.78 -10.43
CA LYS A 158 -6.29 -2.06 -9.78
C LYS A 158 -6.32 -1.73 -8.30
N VAL A 159 -6.94 -0.62 -7.90
CA VAL A 159 -7.09 -0.23 -6.48
C VAL A 159 -7.96 -1.24 -5.74
N VAL A 160 -9.06 -1.68 -6.35
CA VAL A 160 -9.94 -2.72 -5.78
C VAL A 160 -9.18 -4.03 -5.65
N ARG A 161 -8.46 -4.50 -6.68
CA ARG A 161 -7.63 -5.71 -6.57
C ARG A 161 -6.60 -5.62 -5.47
N ASN A 162 -5.82 -4.54 -5.42
CA ASN A 162 -4.84 -4.33 -4.35
C ASN A 162 -5.48 -4.29 -2.95
N LEU A 163 -6.73 -3.82 -2.83
CA LEU A 163 -7.45 -3.88 -1.57
C LEU A 163 -7.82 -5.32 -1.22
N LEU A 164 -8.39 -6.07 -2.17
CA LEU A 164 -8.77 -7.47 -1.97
C LEU A 164 -7.55 -8.33 -1.62
N ASP A 165 -6.42 -8.17 -2.31
CA ASP A 165 -5.18 -8.89 -2.03
C ASP A 165 -4.67 -8.63 -0.62
N LYS A 166 -4.81 -7.39 -0.12
CA LYS A 166 -4.43 -7.02 1.24
C LYS A 166 -5.42 -7.53 2.28
N SER A 167 -6.71 -7.47 1.97
CA SER A 167 -7.80 -7.92 2.84
C SER A 167 -7.86 -9.45 2.95
N ALA A 168 -7.38 -10.18 1.94
CA ALA A 168 -7.27 -11.63 1.95
C ALA A 168 -5.88 -12.12 2.40
N ALA A 169 -4.95 -11.21 2.71
CA ALA A 169 -3.63 -11.59 3.20
C ALA A 169 -3.78 -12.22 4.59
N PRO A 170 -3.09 -13.33 4.87
CA PRO A 170 -3.19 -14.01 6.15
C PRO A 170 -2.72 -13.13 7.30
N HIS A 171 -3.36 -13.27 8.47
CA HIS A 171 -2.88 -12.59 9.67
C HIS A 171 -1.53 -13.15 10.09
N GLN A 172 -0.53 -12.27 10.19
CA GLN A 172 0.81 -12.64 10.62
C GLN A 172 1.09 -12.08 12.00
N TRP A 173 1.34 -12.98 12.94
CA TRP A 173 1.74 -12.64 14.30
C TRP A 173 3.21 -13.03 14.49
N ARG A 174 3.94 -12.21 15.24
CA ARG A 174 5.32 -12.52 15.60
C ARG A 174 5.31 -13.27 16.93
N ALA A 175 5.73 -14.53 16.91
CA ALA A 175 5.91 -15.31 18.12
C ALA A 175 7.11 -14.83 18.93
N ALA A 176 7.18 -15.22 20.21
CA ALA A 176 8.24 -14.82 21.13
C ALA A 176 9.66 -15.24 20.69
N ASP A 177 9.76 -16.25 19.82
CA ASP A 177 10.99 -16.74 19.19
C ASP A 177 11.36 -16.00 17.88
N GLY A 178 10.56 -15.01 17.46
CA GLY A 178 10.74 -14.24 16.23
C GLY A 178 10.16 -14.89 14.97
N ARG A 179 9.55 -16.08 15.06
CA ARG A 179 8.90 -16.75 13.93
C ARG A 179 7.57 -16.06 13.59
N LEU A 180 7.27 -15.95 12.30
CA LEU A 180 5.96 -15.50 11.81
C LEU A 180 4.99 -16.68 11.84
N ILE A 181 3.91 -16.55 12.60
CA ILE A 181 2.82 -17.52 12.65
C ILE A 181 1.63 -16.94 11.89
N GLU A 182 1.13 -17.74 10.96
CA GLU A 182 -0.09 -17.49 10.21
C GLU A 182 -1.28 -18.02 11.01
N MET A 183 -2.28 -17.18 11.23
CA MET A 183 -3.48 -17.54 11.97
C MET A 183 -4.72 -17.27 11.12
N ASP A 184 -5.58 -18.28 11.01
CA ASP A 184 -6.89 -18.14 10.36
C ASP A 184 -7.81 -17.30 11.24
N SER A 185 -8.55 -16.38 10.62
CA SER A 185 -9.60 -15.63 11.30
C SER A 185 -10.80 -16.53 11.57
N GLU A 186 -11.40 -16.39 12.74
CA GLU A 186 -12.65 -17.06 13.09
C GLU A 186 -13.79 -16.62 12.15
N HIS A 187 -14.63 -17.57 11.72
CA HIS A 187 -15.73 -17.29 10.81
C HIS A 187 -16.90 -16.69 11.60
N THR A 188 -17.15 -15.40 11.44
CA THR A 188 -18.32 -14.73 12.02
C THR A 188 -19.46 -14.60 11.01
N GLU A 189 -20.64 -15.08 11.38
CA GLU A 189 -21.87 -14.84 10.64
C GLU A 189 -22.35 -13.41 10.88
N HIS A 190 -22.67 -12.69 9.81
CA HIS A 190 -23.13 -11.31 9.90
C HIS A 190 -24.54 -11.21 9.32
N GLU A 191 -25.56 -11.27 10.18
CA GLU A 191 -26.93 -11.00 9.77
C GLU A 191 -27.22 -9.50 9.77
N CYS A 192 -27.25 -8.88 8.59
CA CYS A 192 -27.69 -7.50 8.43
C CYS A 192 -28.38 -7.30 7.08
N GLN A 193 -28.99 -6.13 6.89
CA GLN A 193 -29.67 -5.83 5.62
C GLN A 193 -28.72 -5.95 4.41
N LEU A 194 -27.45 -5.56 4.56
CA LEU A 194 -26.47 -5.63 3.49
C LEU A 194 -26.19 -7.07 3.05
N THR A 195 -26.01 -8.00 4.00
CA THR A 195 -25.76 -9.41 3.67
C THR A 195 -27.00 -10.08 3.09
N ARG A 196 -28.20 -9.75 3.58
CA ARG A 196 -29.47 -10.20 2.98
C ARG A 196 -29.63 -9.70 1.55
N ASP A 197 -29.39 -8.41 1.29
CA ASP A 197 -29.48 -7.84 -0.06
C ASP A 197 -28.48 -8.50 -1.04
N ILE A 198 -27.28 -8.85 -0.57
CA ILE A 198 -26.27 -9.56 -1.38
C ILE A 198 -26.76 -10.97 -1.72
N VAL A 199 -27.28 -11.71 -0.73
CA VAL A 199 -27.81 -13.07 -0.92
C VAL A 199 -29.00 -13.05 -1.87
N ASP A 200 -30.00 -12.20 -1.62
CA ASP A 200 -31.21 -12.09 -2.45
C ASP A 200 -30.88 -11.78 -3.92
N LEU A 201 -29.92 -10.89 -4.17
CA LEU A 201 -29.50 -10.56 -5.54
C LEU A 201 -28.70 -11.70 -6.17
N SER A 202 -27.92 -12.45 -5.39
CA SER A 202 -27.15 -13.61 -5.86
C SER A 202 -28.07 -14.77 -6.23
N ASP A 203 -29.09 -15.04 -5.41
CA ASP A 203 -30.11 -16.06 -5.69
C ASP A 203 -30.91 -15.69 -6.93
N ARG A 204 -31.26 -14.41 -7.09
CA ARG A 204 -31.90 -13.90 -8.30
C ARG A 204 -31.00 -14.05 -9.54
N GLU A 205 -29.69 -13.86 -9.41
CA GLU A 205 -28.76 -14.13 -10.52
C GLU A 205 -28.77 -15.62 -10.88
N ALA A 206 -28.70 -16.51 -9.89
CA ALA A 206 -28.69 -17.96 -10.09
C ALA A 206 -29.98 -18.45 -10.79
N ASP A 207 -31.16 -17.94 -10.39
CA ASP A 207 -32.43 -18.24 -11.05
C ASP A 207 -32.45 -17.76 -12.51
N LEU A 208 -31.99 -16.54 -12.79
CA LEU A 208 -31.91 -16.02 -14.16
C LEU A 208 -30.91 -16.80 -15.03
N MET A 209 -29.79 -17.26 -14.45
CA MET A 209 -28.83 -18.13 -15.14
C MET A 209 -29.42 -19.50 -15.45
N THR A 210 -30.18 -20.08 -14.51
CA THR A 210 -30.88 -21.36 -14.70
C THR A 210 -31.91 -21.26 -15.84
N ARG A 211 -32.52 -20.08 -16.02
CA ARG A 211 -33.42 -19.74 -17.14
C ARG A 211 -32.69 -19.35 -18.43
N GLN A 212 -31.37 -19.51 -18.48
CA GLN A 212 -30.53 -19.20 -19.64
C GLN A 212 -30.65 -17.75 -20.15
N VAL A 213 -30.90 -16.80 -19.23
CA VAL A 213 -30.88 -15.38 -19.58
C VAL A 213 -29.48 -14.99 -20.06
N LYS A 214 -29.41 -14.20 -21.14
CA LYS A 214 -28.14 -13.77 -21.74
C LYS A 214 -27.28 -13.05 -20.70
N VAL A 215 -25.99 -13.41 -20.63
CA VAL A 215 -25.02 -12.83 -19.70
C VAL A 215 -24.93 -11.29 -19.81
N ALA A 216 -25.11 -10.74 -21.02
CA ALA A 216 -25.15 -9.30 -21.24
C ALA A 216 -26.28 -8.61 -20.45
N SER A 217 -27.42 -9.28 -20.25
CA SER A 217 -28.55 -8.77 -19.47
C SER A 217 -28.32 -8.80 -17.97
N LEU A 218 -27.35 -9.60 -17.50
CA LEU A 218 -26.99 -9.71 -16.07
C LEU A 218 -25.95 -8.69 -15.62
N GLN A 219 -25.38 -7.89 -16.53
CA GLN A 219 -24.30 -6.94 -16.21
C GLN A 219 -24.69 -5.97 -15.09
N GLY A 220 -25.91 -5.43 -15.13
CA GLY A 220 -26.40 -4.53 -14.08
C GLY A 220 -26.56 -5.22 -12.72
N LEU A 221 -27.07 -6.45 -12.71
CA LEU A 221 -27.24 -7.25 -11.50
C LEU A 221 -25.89 -7.59 -10.87
N ARG A 222 -24.95 -8.13 -11.67
CA ARG A 222 -23.57 -8.43 -11.23
C ARG A 222 -22.85 -7.21 -10.69
N LYS A 223 -22.99 -6.06 -11.36
CA LYS A 223 -22.38 -4.81 -10.90
C LYS A 223 -22.95 -4.39 -9.54
N ARG A 224 -24.26 -4.58 -9.33
CA ARG A 224 -24.93 -4.27 -8.06
C ARG A 224 -24.49 -5.21 -6.94
N ILE A 225 -24.45 -6.53 -7.19
CA ILE A 225 -23.92 -7.54 -6.26
C ILE A 225 -22.46 -7.20 -5.88
N SER A 226 -21.61 -6.98 -6.89
CA SER A 226 -20.19 -6.64 -6.68
C SER A 226 -20.01 -5.36 -5.87
N THR A 227 -20.88 -4.35 -6.08
CA THR A 227 -20.83 -3.09 -5.34
C THR A 227 -21.18 -3.29 -3.87
N LEU A 228 -22.26 -4.04 -3.58
CA LEU A 228 -22.66 -4.35 -2.21
C LEU A 228 -21.63 -5.23 -1.51
N PHE A 229 -21.06 -6.20 -2.21
CA PHE A 229 -20.00 -7.05 -1.68
C PHE A 229 -18.73 -6.25 -1.38
N LEU A 230 -18.33 -5.32 -2.25
CA LEU A 230 -17.23 -4.40 -1.96
C LEU A 230 -17.53 -3.46 -0.79
N GLN A 231 -18.79 -3.05 -0.60
CA GLN A 231 -19.20 -2.30 0.57
C GLN A 231 -19.03 -3.14 1.84
N PHE A 232 -19.49 -4.40 1.82
CA PHE A 232 -19.33 -5.35 2.92
C PHE A 232 -17.85 -5.51 3.31
N ILE A 233 -16.98 -5.79 2.34
CA ILE A 233 -15.53 -5.93 2.59
C ILE A 233 -14.91 -4.64 3.16
N LYS A 234 -15.38 -3.47 2.71
CA LYS A 234 -14.85 -2.17 3.15
C LYS A 234 -15.38 -1.72 4.50
N THR A 235 -16.36 -2.41 5.09
CA THR A 235 -16.92 -2.05 6.39
C THR A 235 -16.06 -2.68 7.50
N PRO A 236 -15.41 -1.87 8.36
CA PRO A 236 -14.55 -2.41 9.42
C PRO A 236 -15.25 -3.32 10.43
N ALA A 237 -16.58 -3.19 10.58
CA ALA A 237 -17.37 -4.07 11.42
C ALA A 237 -17.41 -5.53 10.91
N PHE A 238 -17.21 -5.74 9.60
CA PHE A 238 -17.19 -7.07 8.98
C PHE A 238 -15.76 -7.51 8.62
N ASN A 239 -14.87 -6.56 8.34
CA ASN A 239 -13.44 -6.82 8.12
C ASN A 239 -12.60 -5.79 8.88
N PRO A 240 -12.24 -6.06 10.15
CA PRO A 240 -11.47 -5.12 10.98
C PRO A 240 -10.14 -4.69 10.35
N GLU A 241 -9.47 -5.58 9.61
CA GLU A 241 -8.18 -5.29 8.96
C GLU A 241 -8.28 -4.25 7.84
N VAL A 242 -9.44 -4.16 7.19
CA VAL A 242 -9.65 -3.18 6.12
C VAL A 242 -9.48 -1.75 6.63
N ALA A 243 -9.70 -1.49 7.93
CA ALA A 243 -9.54 -0.17 8.54
C ALA A 243 -8.16 0.44 8.30
N LYS A 244 -7.10 -0.39 8.27
CA LYS A 244 -5.71 0.03 8.03
C LYS A 244 -5.46 0.46 6.57
N HIS A 245 -6.37 0.14 5.66
CA HIS A 245 -6.22 0.35 4.21
C HIS A 245 -7.21 1.38 3.64
N LEU A 246 -8.17 1.85 4.43
CA LEU A 246 -9.10 2.90 4.05
C LEU A 246 -8.40 4.27 4.12
N LYS A 247 -8.40 5.02 3.01
CA LYS A 247 -7.77 6.35 2.91
C LYS A 247 -8.51 7.45 3.68
N VAL A 248 -9.78 7.23 3.98
CA VAL A 248 -10.64 8.21 4.68
C VAL A 248 -10.93 7.64 6.07
N PRO A 249 -10.58 8.36 7.15
CA PRO A 249 -10.95 7.99 8.51
C PRO A 249 -12.47 7.78 8.60
N GLN A 250 -12.91 6.66 9.15
CA GLN A 250 -14.33 6.31 9.23
C GLN A 250 -15.09 7.13 10.28
N ASN A 251 -14.38 7.81 11.18
CA ASN A 251 -14.97 8.72 12.17
C ASN A 251 -14.94 10.18 11.69
N PRO A 252 -16.10 10.84 11.49
CA PRO A 252 -16.20 12.24 11.08
C PRO A 252 -15.47 13.22 12.03
N SER A 253 -15.39 12.86 13.32
CA SER A 253 -14.72 13.67 14.35
C SER A 253 -13.19 13.67 14.22
N GLN A 254 -12.60 12.60 13.66
CA GLN A 254 -11.15 12.51 13.42
C GLN A 254 -10.71 13.38 12.22
N LEU A 255 -11.61 13.62 11.27
CA LEU A 255 -11.37 14.48 10.10
C LEU A 255 -11.29 15.98 10.45
N LYS A 256 -11.92 16.41 11.55
CA LYS A 256 -11.94 17.84 11.96
C LYS A 256 -10.67 18.28 12.68
N ASN A 257 -9.98 17.38 13.36
CA ASN A 257 -8.86 17.73 14.24
C ASN A 257 -7.52 17.91 13.51
N ASP A 258 -7.41 17.40 12.27
CA ASP A 258 -6.14 17.36 11.53
C ASP A 258 -6.19 18.16 10.21
N MET A 259 -7.20 19.01 10.01
CA MET A 259 -7.38 19.75 8.76
C MET A 259 -7.44 21.26 9.02
N PHE A 260 -6.41 21.98 8.59
CA PHE A 260 -6.19 23.40 8.87
C PHE A 260 -6.31 24.22 7.59
N GLN A 261 -6.90 25.41 7.69
CA GLN A 261 -6.96 26.34 6.57
C GLN A 261 -5.65 27.12 6.45
N CYS A 262 -4.95 26.97 5.33
CA CYS A 262 -3.77 27.76 5.03
C CYS A 262 -4.15 29.21 4.76
N ARG A 263 -3.58 30.16 5.52
CA ARG A 263 -3.86 31.59 5.35
C ARG A 263 -3.29 32.19 4.06
N GLY A 264 -2.30 31.55 3.43
CA GLY A 264 -1.68 32.03 2.19
C GLY A 264 -2.45 31.63 0.92
N CYS A 265 -2.94 30.39 0.85
CA CYS A 265 -3.62 29.86 -0.35
C CYS A 265 -5.11 29.53 -0.14
N GLN A 266 -5.66 29.76 1.06
CA GLN A 266 -7.04 29.51 1.48
C GLN A 266 -7.54 28.06 1.34
N ARG A 267 -6.65 27.10 1.09
CA ARG A 267 -6.98 25.67 1.03
C ARG A 267 -6.92 25.02 2.41
N TYR A 268 -7.78 24.04 2.63
CA TYR A 268 -7.70 23.15 3.79
C TYR A 268 -6.63 22.08 3.51
N LEU A 269 -5.65 21.97 4.40
CA LEU A 269 -4.50 21.08 4.31
C LEU A 269 -4.34 20.29 5.62
N GLN A 270 -3.74 19.11 5.57
CA GLN A 270 -3.45 18.35 6.79
C GLN A 270 -2.27 18.97 7.55
N SER A 271 -2.15 18.74 8.87
CA SER A 271 -1.01 19.27 9.66
C SER A 271 0.35 18.89 9.07
N SER A 272 0.46 17.69 8.49
CA SER A 272 1.66 17.15 7.83
C SER A 272 2.01 17.80 6.50
N ASP A 273 1.06 18.49 5.85
CA ASP A 273 1.27 19.18 4.57
C ASP A 273 1.80 20.62 4.76
N PHE A 274 1.83 21.13 6.00
CA PHE A 274 2.49 22.39 6.32
C PHE A 274 3.98 22.12 6.55
N SER A 275 4.84 22.50 5.59
CA SER A 275 6.29 22.45 5.82
C SER A 275 6.66 23.32 7.02
N PRO A 276 7.39 22.80 8.03
CA PRO A 276 7.96 23.62 9.07
C PRO A 276 9.03 24.51 8.43
N THR A 277 8.67 25.75 8.13
CA THR A 277 9.67 26.75 7.78
C THR A 277 10.59 26.92 8.97
N ALA A 278 11.86 26.54 8.81
CA ALA A 278 12.94 26.86 9.71
C ALA A 278 12.82 28.33 10.13
N GLY A 279 12.71 28.55 11.44
CA GLY A 279 12.51 29.88 12.01
C GLY A 279 13.58 30.85 11.52
N ARG A 280 13.14 31.99 11.00
CA ARG A 280 13.95 33.21 11.04
C ARG A 280 13.75 33.82 12.42
N VAL A 281 14.85 33.95 13.15
CA VAL A 281 15.04 34.93 14.23
C VAL A 281 14.87 36.33 13.66
#